data_AF-A0A3D5FHL1-F1
#
_entry.id   AF-A0A3D5FHL1-F1
#
_cell.length_a   1.000
_cell.length_b   1.000
_cell.length_c   1.000
_cell.angle_alpha   90.00
_cell.angle_beta   90.00
_cell.angle_gamma   90.00
#
_symmetry.space_group_name_H-M   'P 1'
#
loop_
_entity.id
_entity.type
_entity.pdbx_description
1 polymer ?
#
loop_
_entity_poly.entity_id
_entity_poly.type
_entity_poly.pdbx_seq_one_letter_code
_entity_poly.pdbx_strand_id
1 'polypeptide(L)'
;HRLSVTDRVIAQAIIGNLDDRGYLAANFDELRVILSPDIAATDDEIEAVLHLVQSLSHPGIASRNPRECLLLQLSVLGEDTPGLTNAQRLADQYLTLLSERRYDELLRHLHIDRKQLSEAVSLIHSLDPAPGEHLSSSVAQYIVPDACVYRQGRRWGVRLTQESARNVRLNDYYRQYLGENDPATRKYLKERLQEARWFIRSLKQRDNTILRVAREIVDHQQAFMAAGDSALTA
;
A
#
# COMPACT_ATOMS: atom_id res chain seq x y z
N HIS A 1 -1.90 -26.93 -15.51
CA HIS A 1 -2.66 -26.53 -16.71
C HIS A 1 -1.85 -25.54 -17.54
N ARG A 2 -1.75 -25.73 -18.86
CA ARG A 2 -1.14 -24.74 -19.75
C ARG A 2 -2.24 -23.77 -20.16
N LEU A 3 -2.31 -22.62 -19.48
CA LEU A 3 -3.26 -21.54 -19.79
C LEU A 3 -3.14 -21.12 -21.25
N SER A 4 -4.29 -20.91 -21.92
CA SER A 4 -4.31 -20.30 -23.25
C SER A 4 -3.76 -18.87 -23.19
N VAL A 5 -3.40 -18.30 -24.35
CA VAL A 5 -2.96 -16.88 -24.39
C VAL A 5 -4.11 -15.98 -23.89
N THR A 6 -5.34 -16.28 -24.31
CA THR A 6 -6.54 -15.57 -23.88
C THR A 6 -6.73 -15.63 -22.37
N ASP A 7 -6.68 -16.84 -21.78
CA ASP A 7 -6.88 -17.05 -20.34
C ASP A 7 -5.83 -16.30 -19.51
N ARG A 8 -4.58 -16.22 -20.00
CA ARG A 8 -3.51 -15.49 -19.32
C ARG A 8 -3.79 -14.00 -19.23
N VAL A 9 -4.29 -13.41 -20.31
CA VAL A 9 -4.58 -11.98 -20.35
C VAL A 9 -5.81 -11.68 -19.49
N ILE A 10 -6.84 -12.54 -19.52
CA ILE A 10 -7.99 -12.44 -18.61
C ILE A 10 -7.52 -12.53 -17.14
N ALA A 11 -6.66 -13.50 -16.81
CA ALA A 11 -6.12 -13.66 -15.46
C ALA A 11 -5.31 -12.43 -15.02
N GLN A 12 -4.51 -11.84 -15.92
CA GLN A 12 -3.76 -10.61 -15.65
C GLN A 12 -4.69 -9.43 -15.39
N ALA A 13 -5.77 -9.29 -16.16
CA ALA A 13 -6.77 -8.26 -15.93
C ALA A 13 -7.45 -8.43 -14.55
N ILE A 14 -7.82 -9.65 -14.18
CA ILE A 14 -8.42 -9.95 -12.86
C ILE A 14 -7.44 -9.62 -11.73
N ILE A 15 -6.21 -10.13 -11.79
CA ILE A 15 -5.18 -9.90 -10.76
C ILE A 15 -4.83 -8.41 -10.65
N GLY A 16 -4.78 -7.70 -11.78
CA GLY A 16 -4.50 -6.26 -11.82
C GLY A 16 -5.64 -5.38 -11.28
N ASN A 17 -6.83 -5.94 -11.07
CA ASN A 17 -7.99 -5.23 -10.52
C ASN A 17 -8.39 -5.74 -9.13
N LEU A 18 -7.47 -6.39 -8.42
CA LEU A 18 -7.65 -6.69 -7.01
C LEU A 18 -7.37 -5.43 -6.18
N ASP A 19 -8.21 -5.17 -5.17
CA ASP A 19 -7.97 -4.14 -4.18
C ASP A 19 -6.97 -4.59 -3.10
N ASP A 20 -6.63 -3.68 -2.17
CA ASP A 20 -5.70 -3.96 -1.07
C ASP A 20 -6.18 -5.06 -0.12
N ARG A 21 -7.49 -5.36 -0.11
CA ARG A 21 -8.10 -6.45 0.68
C ARG A 21 -8.11 -7.77 -0.07
N GLY A 22 -7.72 -7.77 -1.35
CA GLY A 22 -7.68 -8.94 -2.21
C GLY A 22 -9.01 -9.23 -2.91
N TYR A 23 -9.95 -8.29 -2.92
CA TYR A 23 -11.22 -8.42 -3.63
C TYR A 23 -11.12 -7.94 -5.06
N LEU A 24 -11.86 -8.57 -5.97
CA LEU A 24 -12.02 -8.09 -7.34
C LEU A 24 -12.91 -6.84 -7.32
N ALA A 25 -12.30 -5.67 -7.51
CA ALA A 25 -13.00 -4.39 -7.49
C ALA A 25 -13.79 -4.12 -8.78
N ALA A 26 -13.33 -4.69 -9.90
CA ALA A 26 -13.93 -4.50 -11.21
C ALA A 26 -15.07 -5.48 -11.48
N ASN A 27 -16.15 -5.01 -12.08
CA ASN A 27 -17.20 -5.88 -12.63
C ASN A 27 -16.79 -6.43 -14.02
N PHE A 28 -17.57 -7.38 -14.55
CA PHE A 28 -17.22 -8.06 -15.81
C PHE A 28 -17.23 -7.12 -17.02
N ASP A 29 -18.08 -6.09 -17.03
CA ASP A 29 -18.08 -5.10 -18.12
C ASP A 29 -16.84 -4.20 -18.07
N GLU A 30 -16.40 -3.80 -16.87
CA GLU A 30 -15.14 -3.08 -16.68
C GLU A 30 -13.93 -3.92 -17.10
N LEU A 31 -13.92 -5.22 -16.76
CA LEU A 31 -12.89 -6.14 -17.22
C LEU A 31 -12.87 -6.25 -18.75
N ARG A 32 -14.03 -6.31 -19.42
CA ARG A 32 -14.10 -6.30 -20.89
C ARG A 32 -13.52 -5.04 -21.51
N VAL A 33 -13.75 -3.88 -20.91
CA VAL A 33 -13.17 -2.62 -21.37
C VAL A 33 -11.64 -2.68 -21.30
N ILE A 34 -11.09 -3.29 -20.25
CA ILE A 34 -9.63 -3.47 -20.07
C ILE A 34 -9.06 -4.48 -21.07
N LEU A 35 -9.81 -5.54 -21.38
CA LEU A 35 -9.40 -6.59 -22.32
C LEU A 35 -9.52 -6.16 -23.80
N SER A 36 -10.31 -5.13 -24.09
CA SER A 36 -10.53 -4.62 -25.43
C SER A 36 -9.36 -3.74 -25.92
N PRO A 37 -9.00 -3.78 -27.22
CA PRO A 37 -9.61 -4.57 -28.30
C PRO A 37 -8.99 -5.98 -28.47
N ASP A 38 -8.00 -6.33 -27.65
CA ASP A 38 -7.17 -7.51 -27.84
C ASP A 38 -7.96 -8.81 -27.67
N ILE A 39 -8.92 -8.83 -26.74
CA ILE A 39 -9.74 -10.00 -26.40
C ILE A 39 -11.20 -9.59 -26.24
N ALA A 40 -12.08 -10.27 -26.98
CA ALA A 40 -13.52 -10.23 -26.76
C ALA A 40 -13.93 -11.41 -25.87
N ALA A 41 -13.89 -11.21 -24.55
CA ALA A 41 -14.22 -12.24 -23.56
C ALA A 41 -15.72 -12.27 -23.21
N THR A 42 -16.30 -13.46 -23.21
CA THR A 42 -17.66 -13.74 -22.72
C THR A 42 -17.72 -13.79 -21.19
N ASP A 43 -18.92 -13.71 -20.60
CA ASP A 43 -19.08 -13.83 -19.13
C ASP A 43 -18.54 -15.17 -18.63
N ASP A 44 -18.85 -16.26 -19.33
CA ASP A 44 -18.42 -17.61 -18.98
C ASP A 44 -16.90 -17.77 -18.98
N GLU A 45 -16.20 -17.14 -19.94
CA GLU A 45 -14.73 -17.16 -19.98
C GLU A 45 -14.12 -16.39 -18.82
N ILE A 46 -14.65 -15.21 -18.49
CA ILE A 46 -14.18 -14.42 -17.34
C ILE A 46 -14.44 -15.18 -16.04
N GLU A 47 -15.61 -15.78 -15.88
CA GLU A 47 -15.99 -16.60 -14.72
C GLU A 47 -15.05 -17.81 -14.55
N ALA A 48 -14.80 -18.56 -15.63
CA ALA A 48 -13.93 -19.73 -15.58
C ALA A 48 -12.50 -19.35 -15.18
N VAL A 49 -11.97 -18.24 -15.71
CA VAL A 49 -10.63 -17.76 -15.36
C VAL A 49 -10.62 -17.18 -13.95
N LEU A 50 -11.68 -16.52 -13.50
CA LEU A 50 -11.80 -16.05 -12.12
C LEU A 50 -11.71 -17.22 -11.13
N HIS A 51 -12.48 -18.29 -11.34
CA HIS A 51 -12.40 -19.48 -10.50
C HIS A 51 -11.01 -20.12 -10.51
N LEU A 52 -10.33 -20.10 -11.66
CA LEU A 52 -8.95 -20.52 -11.73
C LEU A 52 -8.05 -19.62 -10.87
N VAL A 53 -8.16 -18.29 -10.97
CA VAL A 53 -7.38 -17.34 -10.16
C VAL A 53 -7.64 -17.56 -8.66
N GLN A 54 -8.90 -17.74 -8.27
CA GLN A 54 -9.31 -18.04 -6.89
C GLN A 54 -8.69 -19.35 -6.37
N SER A 55 -8.46 -20.34 -7.25
CA SER A 55 -7.84 -21.63 -6.88
C SER A 55 -6.31 -21.60 -6.76
N LEU A 56 -5.64 -20.56 -7.27
CA LEU A 56 -4.17 -20.52 -7.36
C LEU A 56 -3.50 -19.92 -6.10
N SER A 57 -4.22 -19.16 -5.30
CA SER A 57 -3.66 -18.33 -4.22
C SER A 57 -4.26 -18.67 -2.86
N HIS A 58 -4.08 -17.80 -1.85
CA HIS A 58 -4.72 -17.99 -0.56
C HIS A 58 -6.25 -18.03 -0.73
N PRO A 59 -6.95 -18.99 -0.11
CA PRO A 59 -8.40 -19.08 -0.18
C PRO A 59 -9.04 -17.73 0.19
N GLY A 60 -9.98 -17.26 -0.64
CA GLY A 60 -10.66 -15.98 -0.44
C GLY A 60 -10.10 -14.80 -1.23
N ILE A 61 -8.91 -14.91 -1.83
CA ILE A 61 -8.39 -13.91 -2.78
C ILE A 61 -9.17 -13.97 -4.10
N ALA A 62 -9.31 -12.81 -4.76
CA ALA A 62 -10.10 -12.62 -5.97
C ALA A 62 -11.59 -12.95 -5.77
N SER A 63 -12.08 -12.84 -4.53
CA SER A 63 -13.52 -12.84 -4.25
C SER A 63 -14.11 -11.47 -4.58
N ARG A 64 -15.39 -11.42 -4.95
CA ARG A 64 -16.09 -10.17 -5.29
C ARG A 64 -16.60 -9.43 -4.06
N ASN A 65 -16.74 -10.14 -2.95
CA ASN A 65 -17.30 -9.61 -1.71
C ASN A 65 -16.91 -10.49 -0.49
N PRO A 66 -17.13 -10.00 0.75
CA PRO A 66 -16.81 -10.76 1.96
C PRO A 66 -17.52 -12.11 2.07
N ARG A 67 -18.74 -12.22 1.54
CA ARG A 67 -19.50 -13.48 1.52
C ARG A 67 -18.77 -14.55 0.70
N GLU A 68 -18.42 -14.22 -0.54
CA GLU A 68 -17.67 -15.12 -1.42
C GLU A 68 -16.28 -15.43 -0.84
N CYS A 69 -15.62 -14.44 -0.24
CA CYS A 69 -14.32 -14.61 0.42
C CYS A 69 -14.37 -15.71 1.49
N LEU A 70 -15.33 -15.63 2.42
CA LEU A 70 -15.49 -16.59 3.50
C LEU A 70 -15.93 -17.96 2.98
N LEU A 71 -16.80 -18.01 1.97
CA LEU A 71 -17.22 -19.27 1.36
C LEU A 71 -16.07 -20.01 0.67
N LEU A 72 -15.19 -19.29 -0.03
CA LEU A 72 -13.97 -19.86 -0.62
C LEU A 72 -13.00 -20.39 0.45
N GLN A 73 -12.91 -19.73 1.61
CA GLN A 73 -12.10 -20.22 2.72
C GLN A 73 -12.71 -21.45 3.39
N LEU A 74 -14.03 -21.50 3.52
CA LEU A 74 -14.74 -22.65 4.08
C LEU A 74 -14.70 -23.86 3.13
N SER A 75 -14.69 -23.65 1.81
CA SER A 75 -14.74 -24.74 0.83
C SER A 75 -13.49 -25.61 0.78
N VAL A 76 -12.36 -25.09 1.27
CA VAL A 76 -11.09 -25.85 1.33
C VAL A 76 -10.90 -26.60 2.65
N LEU A 77 -11.79 -26.41 3.63
CA LEU A 77 -11.75 -27.14 4.90
C LEU A 77 -12.23 -28.58 4.71
N GLY A 78 -11.69 -29.51 5.52
CA GLY A 78 -12.12 -30.90 5.48
C GLY A 78 -13.57 -31.07 5.92
N GLU A 79 -14.29 -32.03 5.32
CA GLU A 79 -15.72 -32.26 5.58
C GLU A 79 -16.02 -32.56 7.06
N ASP A 80 -15.07 -33.14 7.78
CA ASP A 80 -15.16 -33.45 9.21
C ASP A 80 -14.99 -32.23 10.14
N THR A 81 -14.81 -31.02 9.59
CA THR A 81 -14.59 -29.81 10.38
C THR A 81 -15.85 -29.46 11.19
N PRO A 82 -15.75 -29.37 12.54
CA PRO A 82 -16.90 -29.06 13.39
C PRO A 82 -17.54 -27.71 13.02
N GLY A 83 -18.86 -27.70 12.88
CA GLY A 83 -19.61 -26.49 12.56
C GLY A 83 -19.53 -26.01 11.11
N LEU A 84 -18.81 -26.70 10.21
CA LEU A 84 -18.59 -26.28 8.82
C LEU A 84 -19.89 -26.01 8.06
N THR A 85 -20.84 -26.94 8.06
CA THR A 85 -22.12 -26.78 7.35
C THR A 85 -22.90 -25.56 7.83
N ASN A 86 -22.89 -25.31 9.15
CA ASN A 86 -23.58 -24.16 9.73
C ASN A 86 -22.82 -22.85 9.44
N ALA A 87 -21.49 -22.88 9.44
CA ALA A 87 -20.66 -21.75 9.07
C ALA A 87 -20.88 -21.36 7.60
N GLN A 88 -20.96 -22.33 6.68
CA GLN A 88 -21.29 -22.09 5.28
C GLN A 88 -22.66 -21.41 5.14
N ARG A 89 -23.69 -21.92 5.83
CA ARG A 89 -25.02 -21.29 5.85
C ARG A 89 -24.99 -19.87 6.42
N LEU A 90 -24.22 -19.64 7.51
CA LEU A 90 -24.03 -18.32 8.10
C LEU A 90 -23.38 -17.35 7.12
N ALA A 91 -22.28 -17.74 6.48
CA ALA A 91 -21.56 -16.94 5.51
C ALA A 91 -22.43 -16.61 4.28
N ASP A 92 -23.21 -17.59 3.81
CA ASP A 92 -24.01 -17.49 2.59
C ASP A 92 -25.23 -16.56 2.74
N GLN A 93 -25.89 -16.56 3.90
CA GLN A 93 -27.23 -15.95 4.03
C GLN A 93 -27.38 -15.03 5.25
N TYR A 94 -26.52 -15.15 6.25
CA TYR A 94 -26.79 -14.55 7.57
C TYR A 94 -25.62 -13.72 8.14
N LEU A 95 -24.67 -13.28 7.30
CA LEU A 95 -23.57 -12.42 7.74
C LEU A 95 -24.05 -11.12 8.40
N THR A 96 -25.13 -10.52 7.90
CA THR A 96 -25.71 -9.31 8.50
C THR A 96 -26.28 -9.57 9.90
N LEU A 97 -26.99 -10.68 10.10
CA LEU A 97 -27.50 -11.03 11.43
C LEU A 97 -26.35 -11.35 12.40
N LEU A 98 -25.28 -11.94 11.88
CA LEU A 98 -24.07 -12.22 12.65
C LEU A 98 -23.37 -10.92 13.10
N SER A 99 -23.21 -9.94 12.20
CA SER A 99 -22.60 -8.65 12.53
C SER A 99 -23.43 -7.83 13.53
N GLU A 100 -24.76 -7.93 13.44
CA GLU A 100 -25.70 -7.33 14.41
C GLU A 100 -25.83 -8.13 15.72
N ARG A 101 -25.13 -9.27 15.86
CA ARG A 101 -25.16 -10.15 17.03
C ARG A 101 -26.57 -10.69 17.38
N ARG A 102 -27.43 -10.88 16.39
CA ARG A 102 -28.83 -11.35 16.56
C ARG A 102 -28.89 -12.87 16.68
N TYR A 103 -28.24 -13.41 17.72
CA TYR A 103 -28.08 -14.85 17.89
C TYR A 103 -29.40 -15.63 18.04
N ASP A 104 -30.41 -15.06 18.70
CA ASP A 104 -31.71 -15.74 18.87
C ASP A 104 -32.50 -15.82 17.55
N GLU A 105 -32.24 -14.94 16.59
CA GLU A 105 -32.75 -15.05 15.22
C GLU A 105 -31.99 -16.11 14.43
N LEU A 106 -30.66 -16.15 14.56
CA LEU A 106 -29.82 -17.16 13.92
C LEU A 106 -30.18 -18.59 14.36
N LEU A 107 -30.42 -18.82 15.66
CA LEU A 107 -30.87 -20.12 16.18
C LEU A 107 -32.17 -20.58 15.52
N ARG A 108 -33.12 -19.65 15.33
CA ARG A 108 -34.42 -19.92 14.70
C ARG A 108 -34.30 -20.19 13.20
N HIS A 109 -33.53 -19.38 12.47
CA HIS A 109 -33.37 -19.53 11.02
C HIS A 109 -32.55 -20.76 10.65
N LEU A 110 -31.51 -21.09 11.42
CA LEU A 110 -30.65 -22.23 11.14
C LEU A 110 -31.22 -23.56 11.65
N HIS A 111 -32.17 -23.50 12.60
CA HIS A 111 -32.72 -24.65 13.31
C HIS A 111 -31.64 -25.45 14.05
N ILE A 112 -30.78 -24.75 14.78
CA ILE A 112 -29.65 -25.32 15.53
C ILE A 112 -29.68 -24.90 16.99
N ASP A 113 -28.95 -25.63 17.84
CA ASP A 113 -28.78 -25.25 19.24
C ASP A 113 -27.67 -24.20 19.46
N ARG A 114 -27.56 -23.70 20.69
CA ARG A 114 -26.54 -22.71 21.07
C ARG A 114 -25.11 -23.22 20.90
N LYS A 115 -24.88 -24.52 21.09
CA LYS A 115 -23.54 -25.11 20.99
C LYS A 115 -23.11 -25.14 19.53
N GLN A 116 -23.97 -25.62 18.64
CA GLN A 116 -23.76 -25.66 17.20
C GLN A 116 -23.58 -24.25 16.60
N LEU A 117 -24.37 -23.27 17.08
CA LEU A 117 -24.17 -21.87 16.67
C LEU A 117 -22.82 -21.34 17.14
N SER A 118 -22.43 -21.62 18.38
CA SER A 118 -21.13 -21.21 18.92
C SER A 118 -19.97 -21.80 18.13
N GLU A 119 -20.05 -23.07 17.74
CA GLU A 119 -19.05 -23.74 16.89
C GLU A 119 -18.94 -23.06 15.53
N ALA A 120 -20.08 -22.81 14.86
CA ALA A 120 -20.11 -22.17 13.55
C ALA A 120 -19.59 -20.72 13.58
N VAL A 121 -19.97 -19.94 14.59
CA VAL A 121 -19.49 -18.56 14.79
C VAL A 121 -17.99 -18.53 15.08
N SER A 122 -17.50 -19.46 15.90
CA SER A 122 -16.07 -19.57 16.19
C SER A 122 -15.27 -19.90 14.94
N LEU A 123 -15.81 -20.78 14.08
CA LEU A 123 -15.19 -21.09 12.80
C LEU A 123 -15.14 -19.86 11.90
N ILE A 124 -16.24 -19.11 11.73
CA ILE A 124 -16.24 -17.86 10.94
C ILE A 124 -15.23 -16.84 11.47
N HIS A 125 -15.12 -16.66 12.79
CA HIS A 125 -14.14 -15.74 13.39
C HIS A 125 -12.69 -16.21 13.25
N SER A 126 -12.45 -17.48 12.95
CA SER A 126 -11.10 -17.99 12.68
C SER A 126 -10.62 -17.73 11.24
N LEU A 127 -11.53 -17.29 10.36
CA LEU A 127 -11.23 -16.96 8.97
C LEU A 127 -10.78 -15.50 8.83
N ASP A 128 -10.14 -15.20 7.71
CA ASP A 128 -9.66 -13.85 7.39
C ASP A 128 -10.55 -13.20 6.34
N PRO A 129 -11.37 -12.19 6.69
CA PRO A 129 -12.23 -11.55 5.71
C PRO A 129 -11.45 -10.74 4.66
N ALA A 130 -10.17 -10.40 4.85
CA ALA A 130 -9.41 -9.52 3.94
C ALA A 130 -7.97 -10.03 3.67
N PRO A 131 -7.82 -11.21 3.04
CA PRO A 131 -6.52 -11.88 2.88
C PRO A 131 -5.49 -11.11 2.06
N GLY A 132 -5.92 -10.14 1.24
CA GLY A 132 -5.01 -9.27 0.49
C GLY A 132 -4.18 -8.33 1.37
N GLU A 133 -4.64 -7.99 2.58
CA GLU A 133 -3.89 -7.11 3.48
C GLU A 133 -2.55 -7.72 3.92
N HIS A 134 -2.46 -9.06 3.94
CA HIS A 134 -1.22 -9.78 4.20
C HIS A 134 -0.24 -9.77 3.02
N LEU A 135 -0.75 -9.55 1.81
CA LEU A 135 0.05 -9.48 0.58
C LEU A 135 0.48 -8.05 0.26
N SER A 136 -0.29 -7.06 0.72
CA SER A 136 0.10 -5.66 0.62
C SER A 136 1.23 -5.38 1.61
N SER A 137 2.46 -5.42 1.11
CA SER A 137 3.59 -4.82 1.83
C SER A 137 3.39 -3.30 1.82
N SER A 138 2.52 -2.79 2.70
CA SER A 138 2.60 -1.40 3.11
C SER A 138 3.95 -1.24 3.82
N VAL A 139 5.00 -1.01 3.04
CA VAL A 139 6.23 -0.43 3.56
C VAL A 139 5.77 0.94 4.05
N ALA A 140 5.57 1.06 5.37
CA ALA A 140 5.25 2.32 6.00
C ALA A 140 6.22 3.36 5.42
N GLN A 141 5.68 4.31 4.64
CA GLN A 141 6.50 5.33 4.04
C GLN A 141 7.01 6.21 5.17
N TYR A 142 8.22 5.92 5.64
CA TYR A 142 8.88 6.77 6.61
C TYR A 142 9.16 8.11 5.92
N ILE A 143 8.51 9.16 6.41
CA ILE A 143 8.84 10.52 6.03
C ILE A 143 10.26 10.78 6.53
N VAL A 144 11.21 10.93 5.60
CA VAL A 144 12.57 11.35 5.95
C VAL A 144 12.53 12.86 6.21
N PRO A 145 12.78 13.33 7.44
CA PRO A 145 12.71 14.76 7.74
C PRO A 145 13.91 15.51 7.15
N ASP A 146 13.73 16.79 6.82
CA ASP A 146 14.83 17.65 6.35
C ASP A 146 15.86 17.93 7.48
N ALA A 147 15.40 17.99 8.73
CA ALA A 147 16.23 18.22 9.92
C ALA A 147 15.77 17.38 11.11
N CYS A 148 16.74 16.99 11.95
CA CYS A 148 16.53 16.28 13.20
C CYS A 148 16.90 17.17 14.39
N VAL A 149 16.03 17.15 15.40
CA VAL A 149 16.29 17.74 16.72
C VAL A 149 16.86 16.67 17.63
N TYR A 150 17.85 17.00 18.44
CA TYR A 150 18.47 16.10 19.41
C TYR A 150 18.80 16.84 20.70
N ARG A 151 18.90 16.10 21.81
CA ARG A 151 19.25 16.66 23.11
C ARG A 151 20.72 16.47 23.42
N GLN A 152 21.42 17.55 23.75
CA GLN A 152 22.80 17.52 24.23
C GLN A 152 22.83 18.09 25.66
N GLY A 153 22.71 17.20 26.64
CA GLY A 153 22.59 17.58 28.06
C GLY A 153 21.30 18.35 28.35
N ARG A 154 21.43 19.63 28.74
CA ARG A 154 20.29 20.54 29.03
C ARG A 154 19.88 21.41 27.84
N ARG A 155 20.53 21.27 26.67
CA ARG A 155 20.22 22.07 25.48
C ARG A 155 19.70 21.20 24.35
N TRP A 156 18.85 21.78 23.52
CA TRP A 156 18.38 21.19 22.27
C TRP A 156 19.29 21.65 21.13
N GLY A 157 19.63 20.72 20.25
CA GLY A 157 20.43 20.96 19.06
C GLY A 157 19.67 20.52 17.81
N VAL A 158 20.00 21.11 16.67
CA VAL A 158 19.40 20.78 15.37
C VAL A 158 20.51 20.42 14.39
N ARG A 159 20.30 19.35 13.63
CA ARG A 159 21.17 18.93 12.51
C ARG A 159 20.33 18.59 11.29
N LEU A 160 20.89 18.74 10.10
CA LEU A 160 20.27 18.23 8.88
C LEU A 160 20.33 16.70 8.86
N THR A 161 19.31 16.07 8.30
CA THR A 161 19.29 14.60 8.11
C THR A 161 20.26 14.19 7.01
N GLN A 162 20.29 14.97 5.92
CA GLN A 162 21.24 14.85 4.82
C GLN A 162 21.67 16.24 4.36
N GLU A 163 22.96 16.44 4.10
CA GLU A 163 23.48 17.68 3.52
C GLU A 163 23.42 17.60 1.99
N SER A 164 22.60 18.44 1.35
CA SER A 164 22.37 18.42 -0.09
C SER A 164 23.66 18.60 -0.91
N ALA A 165 24.65 19.31 -0.35
CA ALA A 165 25.91 19.62 -1.02
C ALA A 165 26.99 18.53 -0.91
N ARG A 166 26.81 17.48 -0.10
CA ARG A 166 27.92 16.55 0.24
C ARG A 166 28.39 15.71 -0.97
N ASN A 167 27.51 15.49 -1.95
CA ASN A 167 27.75 14.61 -3.09
C ASN A 167 27.82 15.32 -4.45
N VAL A 168 27.60 16.64 -4.52
CA VAL A 168 27.60 17.39 -5.79
C VAL A 168 28.91 18.14 -5.96
N ARG A 169 29.72 17.73 -6.94
CA ARG A 169 31.00 18.36 -7.29
C ARG A 169 31.04 18.72 -8.76
N LEU A 170 31.75 19.79 -9.10
CA LEU A 170 32.08 20.09 -10.49
C LEU A 170 33.20 19.14 -10.93
N ASN A 171 32.99 18.43 -12.04
CA ASN A 171 34.05 17.63 -12.63
C ASN A 171 35.12 18.56 -13.24
N ASP A 172 36.36 18.45 -12.75
CA ASP A 172 37.48 19.29 -13.16
C ASP A 172 37.89 19.08 -14.64
N TYR A 173 37.49 17.97 -15.25
CA TYR A 173 37.69 17.67 -16.67
C TYR A 173 37.17 18.79 -17.59
N TYR A 174 36.04 19.41 -17.26
CA TYR A 174 35.46 20.49 -18.07
C TYR A 174 36.23 21.81 -17.97
N ARG A 175 37.12 21.98 -16.97
CA ARG A 175 37.97 23.18 -16.88
C ARG A 175 39.07 23.20 -17.93
N GLN A 176 39.53 22.03 -18.37
CA GLN A 176 40.59 21.90 -19.38
C GLN A 176 40.11 22.32 -20.77
N TYR A 177 38.85 22.05 -21.10
CA TYR A 177 38.21 22.44 -22.37
C TYR A 177 37.86 23.93 -22.49
N LEU A 178 38.12 24.74 -21.46
CA LEU A 178 38.03 26.20 -21.59
C LEU A 178 39.18 26.78 -22.42
N GLY A 179 40.28 26.05 -22.65
CA GLY A 179 41.48 26.54 -23.33
C GLY A 179 41.50 26.41 -24.86
N GLU A 180 41.00 25.29 -25.39
CA GLU A 180 41.37 24.82 -26.75
C GLU A 180 40.21 24.75 -27.77
N ASN A 181 39.01 25.23 -27.42
CA ASN A 181 37.83 25.16 -28.30
C ASN A 181 37.52 26.48 -29.01
N ASP A 182 36.66 26.40 -30.04
CA ASP A 182 36.10 27.54 -30.75
C ASP A 182 35.34 28.51 -29.80
N PRO A 183 35.20 29.79 -30.17
CA PRO A 183 34.59 30.80 -29.31
C PRO A 183 33.16 30.48 -28.85
N ALA A 184 32.36 29.77 -29.67
CA ALA A 184 30.98 29.44 -29.33
C ALA A 184 30.92 28.34 -28.26
N THR A 185 31.71 27.28 -28.43
CA THR A 185 31.86 26.20 -27.44
C THR A 185 32.40 26.72 -26.11
N ARG A 186 33.41 27.61 -26.14
CA ARG A 186 33.94 28.25 -24.93
C ARG A 186 32.89 29.07 -24.19
N LYS A 187 32.06 29.84 -24.91
CA LYS A 187 30.98 30.64 -24.32
C LYS A 187 29.93 29.73 -23.65
N TYR A 188 29.47 28.71 -24.35
CA TYR A 188 28.51 27.74 -23.82
C TYR A 188 29.01 27.03 -22.56
N LEU A 189 30.25 26.53 -22.57
CA LEU A 189 30.84 25.87 -21.40
C LEU A 189 30.96 26.82 -20.19
N LYS A 190 31.29 28.10 -20.43
CA LYS A 190 31.36 29.11 -19.38
C LYS A 190 30.00 29.36 -18.73
N GLU A 191 28.93 29.46 -19.54
CA GLU A 191 27.56 29.62 -19.05
C GLU A 191 27.12 28.41 -18.22
N ARG A 192 27.32 27.19 -18.72
CA ARG A 192 26.96 25.96 -17.97
C ARG A 192 27.75 25.79 -16.68
N LEU A 193 29.02 26.19 -16.66
CA LEU A 193 29.82 26.20 -15.42
C LEU A 193 29.32 27.24 -14.42
N GLN A 194 28.83 28.39 -14.88
CA GLN A 194 28.23 29.40 -14.00
C GLN A 194 26.91 28.91 -13.41
N GLU A 195 26.04 28.32 -14.22
CA GLU A 195 24.79 27.71 -13.76
C GLU A 195 25.04 26.61 -12.73
N ALA A 196 25.99 25.70 -12.99
CA ALA A 196 26.32 24.63 -12.05
C ALA A 196 26.90 25.16 -10.73
N ARG A 197 27.73 26.21 -10.77
CA ARG A 197 28.21 26.89 -9.55
C ARG A 197 27.07 27.55 -8.79
N TRP A 198 26.15 28.19 -9.49
CA TRP A 198 24.97 28.80 -8.90
C TRP A 198 24.10 27.74 -8.22
N PHE A 199 23.85 26.61 -8.88
CA PHE A 199 23.08 25.49 -8.32
C PHE A 199 23.69 24.96 -7.02
N ILE A 200 25.01 24.68 -6.99
CA ILE A 200 25.71 24.23 -5.78
C ILE A 200 25.60 25.27 -4.65
N ARG A 201 25.65 26.56 -4.99
CA ARG A 201 25.47 27.64 -4.00
C ARG A 201 24.04 27.68 -3.47
N SER A 202 23.04 27.53 -4.33
CA SER A 202 21.62 27.49 -3.95
C SER A 202 21.32 26.31 -3.04
N LEU A 203 21.91 25.13 -3.27
CA LEU A 203 21.80 23.98 -2.36
C LEU A 203 22.36 24.30 -0.97
N LYS A 204 23.54 24.89 -0.88
CA LYS A 204 24.12 25.31 0.42
C LYS A 204 23.26 26.38 1.11
N GLN A 205 22.67 27.28 0.35
CA GLN A 205 21.78 28.31 0.90
C GLN A 205 20.50 27.68 1.47
N ARG A 206 19.91 26.69 0.77
CA ARG A 206 18.77 25.91 1.29
C ARG A 206 19.13 25.21 2.59
N ASP A 207 20.22 24.46 2.61
CA ASP A 207 20.69 23.73 3.80
C ASP A 207 20.85 24.67 5.01
N ASN A 208 21.50 25.83 4.80
CA ASN A 208 21.66 26.85 5.84
C ASN A 208 20.33 27.45 6.30
N THR A 209 19.39 27.67 5.38
CA THR A 209 18.09 28.26 5.70
C THR A 209 17.26 27.29 6.54
N ILE A 210 17.18 26.02 6.14
CA ILE A 210 16.50 24.96 6.89
C ILE A 210 17.06 24.87 8.30
N LEU A 211 18.40 24.82 8.43
CA LEU A 211 19.05 24.72 9.73
C LEU A 211 18.77 25.94 10.62
N ARG A 212 18.76 27.15 10.07
CA ARG A 212 18.45 28.38 10.83
C ARG A 212 17.00 28.39 11.30
N VAL A 213 16.05 28.13 10.39
CA VAL A 213 14.62 28.13 10.72
C VAL A 213 14.31 27.06 11.76
N ALA A 214 14.82 25.84 11.57
CA ALA A 214 14.60 24.76 12.52
C ALA A 214 15.21 25.04 13.91
N ARG A 215 16.36 25.74 13.98
CA ARG A 215 16.91 26.20 15.27
C ARG A 215 16.00 27.21 15.95
N GLU A 216 15.52 28.22 15.22
CA GLU A 216 14.61 29.20 15.81
C GLU A 216 13.31 28.57 16.28
N ILE A 217 12.74 27.63 15.53
CA ILE A 217 11.55 26.89 15.96
C ILE A 217 11.82 26.16 17.29
N VAL A 218 12.97 25.48 17.42
CA VAL A 218 13.34 24.76 18.65
C VAL A 218 13.57 25.72 19.82
N ASP A 219 14.21 26.86 19.57
CA ASP A 219 14.50 27.86 20.60
C ASP A 219 13.21 28.55 21.10
N HIS A 220 12.25 28.81 20.21
CA HIS A 220 10.93 29.33 20.57
C HIS A 220 10.04 28.28 21.28
N GLN A 221 10.19 26.99 20.95
CA GLN A 221 9.34 25.91 21.44
C GLN A 221 10.05 24.99 22.45
N GLN A 222 10.89 25.53 23.33
CA GLN A 222 11.61 24.73 24.34
C GLN A 222 10.68 23.96 25.28
N ALA A 223 9.53 24.54 25.63
CA ALA A 223 8.53 23.91 26.50
C ALA A 223 7.92 22.66 25.85
N PHE A 224 7.53 22.75 24.57
CA PHE A 224 7.09 21.61 23.77
C PHE A 224 8.16 20.51 23.69
N MET A 225 9.42 20.88 23.43
CA MET A 225 10.50 19.88 23.36
C MET A 225 10.69 19.12 24.68
N ALA A 226 10.34 19.75 25.82
CA ALA A 226 10.46 19.13 27.15
C ALA A 226 9.23 18.32 27.58
N ALA A 227 8.01 18.75 27.24
CA ALA A 227 6.76 18.22 27.77
C ALA A 227 5.74 17.77 26.70
N GLY A 228 6.13 17.75 25.44
CA GLY A 228 5.30 17.32 24.32
C GLY A 228 4.13 18.26 24.03
N ASP A 229 3.12 17.75 23.33
CA ASP A 229 1.98 18.51 22.78
C ASP A 229 1.26 19.40 23.80
N SER A 230 1.23 18.98 25.07
CA SER A 230 0.59 19.74 26.17
C SER A 230 1.23 21.10 26.49
N ALA A 231 2.47 21.32 26.04
CA ALA A 231 3.24 22.54 26.31
C ALA A 231 3.56 23.34 25.04
N LEU A 232 2.79 23.10 23.96
CA LEU A 232 2.90 23.88 22.74
C LEU A 232 2.41 25.31 22.98
N THR A 233 3.27 26.29 22.74
CA THR A 233 2.92 27.71 22.87
C THR A 233 2.36 28.18 21.53
N ALA A 234 1.11 28.66 21.53
CA ALA A 234 0.42 29.19 20.36
C ALA A 234 1.01 30.52 19.87
#